data_AF-A0A813HAN4-F1
#
_entry.id   AF-A0A813HAN4-F1
#
_cell.length_a   1.000
_cell.length_b   1.000
_cell.length_c   1.000
_cell.angle_alpha   90.00
_cell.angle_beta   90.00
_cell.angle_gamma   90.00
#
_symmetry.space_group_name_H-M   'P 1'
#
loop_
_entity.id
_entity.type
_entity.pdbx_description
1 polymer ?
#
loop_
_entity_poly.entity_id
_entity_poly.type
_entity_poly.pdbx_seq_one_letter_code
_entity_poly.pdbx_strand_id
1 'polypeptide(L)'
;MAVEAMAGAACLGFMAPGLVNGAVCWLLVGIFANYCAFKYVVKETPKITMEESKSLALVVVWASTICLWLFWSFVYMHQMVPLIYPVHIIQA
;
A
#
# COMPACT_ATOMS: atom_id res chain seq x y z
N MET A 1 14.99 -4.58 -32.19
CA MET A 1 13.92 -3.70 -31.68
C MET A 1 14.33 -3.13 -30.32
N ALA A 2 15.42 -2.34 -30.30
CA ALA A 2 16.08 -1.85 -29.08
C ALA A 2 16.09 -0.31 -29.03
N VAL A 3 15.03 0.34 -29.56
CA VAL A 3 14.96 1.81 -29.73
C VAL A 3 13.86 2.45 -28.86
N GLU A 4 13.30 1.74 -27.89
CA GLU A 4 12.41 2.34 -26.87
C GLU A 4 13.00 2.31 -25.45
N ALA A 5 14.28 1.98 -25.30
CA ALA A 5 14.90 1.72 -23.99
C ALA A 5 15.46 2.96 -23.28
N MET A 6 15.38 4.17 -23.83
CA MET A 6 16.08 5.35 -23.28
C MET A 6 15.23 6.63 -23.32
N ALA A 7 13.92 6.54 -23.08
CA ALA A 7 13.09 7.72 -22.82
C ALA A 7 13.14 8.08 -21.32
N GLY A 8 14.27 8.67 -20.91
CA GLY A 8 14.41 9.45 -19.69
C GLY A 8 14.22 8.68 -18.38
N ALA A 9 15.30 8.48 -17.64
CA ALA A 9 15.25 8.34 -16.18
C ALA A 9 14.75 9.66 -15.54
N ALA A 10 13.54 10.09 -15.88
CA ALA A 10 12.84 11.12 -15.15
C ALA A 10 12.58 10.54 -13.76
N CYS A 11 13.04 11.22 -12.72
CA CYS A 11 12.65 10.91 -11.35
C CYS A 11 11.14 11.14 -11.22
N LEU A 12 10.33 10.15 -11.62
CA LEU A 12 8.87 10.20 -11.55
C LEU A 12 8.39 10.23 -10.09
N GLY A 13 9.26 9.94 -9.11
CA GLY A 13 9.00 10.12 -7.68
C GLY A 13 7.66 9.52 -7.27
N PHE A 14 6.85 10.30 -6.54
CA PHE A 14 5.50 9.90 -6.14
C PHE A 14 4.45 9.94 -7.28
N MET A 15 4.78 10.50 -8.43
CA MET A 15 3.89 10.61 -9.60
C MET A 15 4.08 9.47 -10.60
N ALA A 16 4.89 8.46 -10.27
CA ALA A 16 5.01 7.27 -11.08
C ALA A 16 3.64 6.58 -11.23
N PRO A 17 3.20 6.22 -12.44
CA PRO A 17 1.84 5.71 -12.68
C PRO A 17 1.54 4.44 -11.86
N GLY A 18 2.54 3.58 -11.65
CA GLY A 18 2.41 2.40 -10.80
C GLY A 18 2.14 2.74 -9.33
N LEU A 19 2.75 3.81 -8.82
CA LEU A 19 2.53 4.25 -7.45
C LEU A 19 1.17 4.92 -7.26
N VAL A 20 0.72 5.72 -8.23
CA VAL A 20 -0.61 6.34 -8.22
C VAL A 20 -1.70 5.27 -8.24
N ASN A 21 -1.58 4.28 -9.13
CA ASN A 21 -2.52 3.15 -9.18
C ASN A 21 -2.50 2.33 -7.87
N GLY A 22 -1.31 2.12 -7.30
CA GLY A 22 -1.16 1.47 -6.00
C GLY A 22 -1.83 2.24 -4.86
N ALA A 23 -1.68 3.57 -4.82
CA ALA A 23 -2.32 4.43 -3.83
C ALA A 23 -3.85 4.38 -3.94
N VAL A 24 -4.40 4.41 -5.15
CA VAL A 24 -5.85 4.24 -5.38
C VAL A 24 -6.32 2.86 -4.91
N CYS A 25 -5.58 1.80 -5.21
CA CYS A 25 -5.89 0.44 -4.75
C CYS A 25 -5.92 0.35 -3.22
N TRP A 26 -4.88 0.87 -2.54
CA TRP A 26 -4.81 0.90 -1.09
C TRP A 26 -5.90 1.76 -0.44
N LEU A 27 -6.30 2.86 -1.07
CA LEU A 27 -7.44 3.67 -0.62
C LEU A 27 -8.74 2.86 -0.66
N LEU A 28 -8.99 2.12 -1.74
CA LEU A 28 -10.17 1.25 -1.86
C LEU A 28 -10.15 0.14 -0.80
N VAL A 29 -8.99 -0.46 -0.54
CA VAL A 29 -8.80 -1.44 0.54
C VAL A 29 -9.13 -0.82 1.90
N GLY A 30 -8.64 0.39 2.19
CA GLY A 30 -8.93 1.10 3.44
C GLY A 30 -10.43 1.39 3.63
N ILE A 31 -11.11 1.85 2.57
CA ILE A 31 -12.56 2.10 2.61
C ILE A 31 -13.33 0.80 2.85
N PHE A 32 -12.97 -0.28 2.13
CA PHE A 32 -13.61 -1.57 2.30
C PHE A 32 -13.36 -2.16 3.70
N ALA A 33 -12.14 -2.07 4.20
CA ALA A 33 -11.79 -2.49 5.56
C ALA A 33 -12.57 -1.69 6.62
N ASN A 34 -12.74 -0.38 6.42
CA ASN A 34 -13.50 0.48 7.32
C ASN A 34 -14.99 0.09 7.34
N TYR A 35 -15.57 -0.21 6.18
CA TYR A 35 -16.94 -0.74 6.08
C TYR A 35 -17.08 -2.07 6.85
N CYS A 36 -16.13 -3.00 6.65
CA CYS A 36 -16.11 -4.28 7.35
C CYS A 36 -15.94 -4.11 8.87
N ALA A 37 -15.09 -3.17 9.32
CA ALA A 37 -14.86 -2.91 10.73
C ALA A 37 -16.13 -2.40 11.42
N PHE A 38 -16.84 -1.45 10.82
CA PHE A 38 -18.09 -0.94 11.39
C PHE A 38 -19.22 -1.98 11.38
N LYS A 39 -19.24 -2.89 10.41
CA LYS A 39 -20.29 -3.92 10.32
C LYS A 39 -20.04 -5.12 11.23
N TYR A 40 -18.79 -5.54 11.40
CA TYR A 40 -18.47 -6.81 12.07
C TYR A 40 -17.72 -6.66 13.39
N VAL A 41 -16.92 -5.60 13.56
CA VAL A 41 -16.01 -5.43 14.71
C VAL A 41 -16.61 -4.50 15.77
N VAL A 42 -17.24 -3.41 15.36
CA VAL A 42 -17.89 -2.46 16.30
C VAL A 42 -19.06 -3.15 16.99
N LYS A 43 -18.90 -3.44 18.27
CA LYS A 43 -19.92 -4.01 19.15
C LYS A 43 -19.79 -3.38 20.53
N GLU A 44 -20.92 -3.21 21.19
CA GLU A 44 -20.94 -2.78 22.58
C GLU A 44 -20.50 -3.94 23.48
N THR A 45 -19.61 -3.65 24.43
CA THR A 45 -19.14 -4.62 25.41
C THR A 45 -19.35 -4.03 26.81
N PRO A 46 -19.46 -4.83 27.87
CA PRO A 46 -19.79 -4.32 29.22
C PRO A 46 -18.77 -3.31 29.79
N LYS A 47 -17.64 -3.08 29.12
CA LYS A 47 -16.57 -2.16 29.54
C LYS A 47 -16.30 -1.01 28.56
N ILE A 48 -16.88 -1.04 27.35
CA ILE A 48 -16.58 -0.08 26.27
C ILE A 48 -17.88 0.30 25.58
N THR A 49 -18.12 1.60 25.46
CA THR A 49 -19.27 2.16 24.74
C THR A 49 -19.15 1.95 23.23
N MET A 50 -20.28 2.00 22.52
CA MET A 50 -20.30 1.86 21.07
C MET A 50 -19.47 2.95 20.35
N GLU A 51 -19.45 4.17 20.90
CA GLU A 51 -18.70 5.29 20.33
C GLU A 51 -17.18 5.10 20.47
N GLU A 52 -16.72 4.65 21.64
CA GLU A 52 -15.31 4.33 21.86
C GLU A 52 -14.84 3.20 20.94
N SER A 53 -15.65 2.17 20.75
CA SER A 53 -15.36 1.06 19.84
C SER A 53 -15.24 1.52 18.38
N LYS A 54 -16.11 2.45 17.94
CA LYS A 54 -16.03 3.06 16.59
C LYS A 54 -14.75 3.86 16.39
N SER A 55 -14.39 4.68 17.37
CA SER A 55 -13.18 5.50 17.32
C SER A 55 -11.93 4.63 17.22
N LEU A 56 -11.86 3.58 18.05
CA LEU A 56 -10.77 2.62 18.01
C LEU A 56 -10.67 1.91 16.65
N ALA A 57 -11.81 1.43 16.12
CA ALA A 57 -11.86 0.76 14.83
C ALA A 57 -11.36 1.67 13.69
N LEU A 58 -11.76 2.94 13.68
CA LEU A 58 -11.34 3.92 12.67
C LEU A 58 -9.82 4.12 12.72
N VAL A 59 -9.26 4.37 13.91
CA VAL A 59 -7.81 4.60 14.07
C VAL A 59 -7.02 3.37 13.62
N VAL A 60 -7.43 2.17 14.04
CA VAL A 60 -6.73 0.92 13.72
C VAL A 60 -6.75 0.65 12.22
N VAL A 61 -7.91 0.78 11.56
CA VAL A 61 -8.05 0.52 10.11
C VAL A 61 -7.20 1.49 9.30
N TRP A 62 -7.28 2.80 9.57
CA TRP A 62 -6.54 3.78 8.79
C TRP A 62 -5.05 3.76 9.09
N ALA A 63 -4.64 3.62 10.35
CA ALA A 63 -3.22 3.52 10.70
C ALA A 63 -2.59 2.28 10.03
N SER A 64 -3.24 1.11 10.10
CA SER A 64 -2.73 -0.10 9.45
C SER A 64 -2.69 0.02 7.93
N THR A 65 -3.74 0.56 7.30
CA THR A 65 -3.79 0.78 5.85
C THR A 65 -2.66 1.70 5.38
N ILE A 66 -2.42 2.81 6.07
CA ILE A 66 -1.34 3.76 5.74
C ILE A 66 0.03 3.10 5.94
N CYS A 67 0.26 2.40 7.05
CA CYS A 67 1.53 1.74 7.32
C CYS A 67 1.85 0.66 6.28
N LEU A 68 0.87 -0.16 5.90
CA LEU A 68 1.05 -1.21 4.90
C LEU A 68 1.24 -0.62 3.49
N TRP A 69 0.52 0.45 3.16
CA TRP A 69 0.73 1.20 1.91
C TRP A 69 2.13 1.80 1.83
N LEU A 70 2.63 2.42 2.91
CA LEU A 70 3.98 2.98 2.96
C LEU A 70 5.03 1.88 2.81
N PHE A 71 4.87 0.76 3.51
CA PHE A 71 5.78 -0.39 3.38
C PHE A 71 5.85 -0.91 1.94
N TRP A 72 4.68 -1.13 1.32
CA TRP A 72 4.60 -1.53 -0.08
C TRP A 72 5.22 -0.48 -1.02
N SER A 73 4.93 0.79 -0.81
CA SER A 73 5.44 1.90 -1.63
C SER A 73 6.96 1.97 -1.60
N PHE A 74 7.59 1.78 -0.44
CA PHE A 74 9.04 1.79 -0.31
C PHE A 74 9.71 0.61 -1.02
N VAL A 75 9.15 -0.60 -0.88
CA VAL A 75 9.67 -1.78 -1.59
C VAL A 75 9.54 -1.60 -3.11
N TYR A 76 8.41 -1.05 -3.57
CA TYR A 76 8.18 -0.77 -4.99
C TYR A 76 9.18 0.27 -5.52
N MET A 77 9.38 1.39 -4.83
CA MET A 77 10.35 2.42 -5.21
C MET A 77 11.79 1.90 -5.25
N HIS A 78 12.16 1.02 -4.31
CA HIS A 78 13.48 0.40 -4.30
C HIS A 78 13.75 -0.45 -5.55
N GLN A 79 12.70 -1.00 -6.18
CA GLN A 79 12.80 -1.81 -7.39
C GLN A 79 12.72 -0.99 -8.69
N MET A 80 12.33 0.28 -8.65
CA MET A 80 12.14 1.10 -9.87
C MET A 80 13.45 1.45 -10.59
N VAL A 81 14.57 1.58 -9.86
CA VAL A 81 15.88 1.89 -10.43
C VAL A 81 16.93 0.96 -9.80
N PRO A 82 16.99 -0.32 -10.22
CA PRO A 82 17.92 -1.28 -9.64
C PRO A 82 19.37 -0.93 -10.01
N LEU A 83 20.23 -0.83 -9.00
CA LEU A 83 21.67 -0.69 -9.19
C LEU A 83 22.38 -2.04 -9.35
N ILE A 84 21.74 -3.12 -8.91
CA ILE A 84 22.28 -4.49 -8.91
C ILE A 84 21.24 -5.39 -9.56
N TYR A 85 21.67 -6.19 -10.54
CA TYR A 85 20.84 -7.18 -11.22
C TYR A 85 21.23 -8.60 -10.78
N PRO A 86 20.26 -9.54 -10.68
CA PRO A 86 20.54 -10.92 -10.29
C PRO A 86 21.33 -11.69 -11.37
N VAL A 87 22.45 -12.31 -10.99
CA VAL A 87 23.23 -13.19 -11.87
C VAL A 87 22.69 -14.62 -11.78
N HIS A 88 22.23 -15.16 -12.90
CA HIS A 88 21.70 -16.53 -12.98
C HIS A 88 22.78 -17.46 -13.52
N ILE A 89 23.23 -18.44 -12.71
CA ILE A 89 24.17 -19.48 -13.17
C ILE A 89 23.33 -20.67 -13.64
N ILE A 90 23.19 -20.83 -14.95
CA ILE A 90 22.56 -22.02 -15.54
C ILE A 90 23.64 -23.11 -15.55
N GLN A 91 23.52 -24.11 -14.66
CA GLN A 91 24.34 -25.31 -14.75
C GLN A 91 23.78 -26.21 -15.86
N ALA A 92 24.61 -26.48 -16.87
CA ALA A 92 24.33 -27.43 -17.96
C ALA A 92 24.76 -28.85 -17.58
#